data_AF-A0A1S9CQL0-F1
#
_entry.id   AF-A0A1S9CQL0-F1
#
_cell.length_a   1.000
_cell.length_b   1.000
_cell.length_c   1.000
_cell.angle_alpha   90.00
_cell.angle_beta   90.00
_cell.angle_gamma   90.00
#
_symmetry.space_group_name_H-M   'P 1'
#
loop_
_entity.id
_entity.type
_entity.pdbx_description
1 polymer ?
#
loop_
_entity_poly.entity_id
_entity_poly.type
_entity_poly.pdbx_seq_one_letter_code
_entity_poly.pdbx_strand_id
1 'polypeptide(L)'
;MGTDSLLLFRQSLVKFYKNYETIILLMVKFIIVTLSLTTINTAIGVSVSANNLWVTMGIASIGAVVQPSTILCVLMGIVVFQLLNISLILGAVVAVICILSYVMYIRLFTQETILIMLTLLLIPTGTVYLVPLVAPLFFGIGGIGGIMFGCLFYYTFDQFHFLMSNKISELSIDTIELVVMTIADNTLFNTEMLATITVLSIVYTIVYVIKIQPIDYASYIAVGIGGVINVLGFLISHILLGVNINIATTILFTILSVAVGCIFVFMSVVLDYSRAEMVQFEDESNYYYVKVVPKIEVNAKQAKTQKVYGGQFDDQQESL
;
A
#
# COMPACT_ATOMS: atom_id res chain seq x y z
N MET A 1 24.47 15.44 16.04
CA MET A 1 23.11 15.98 16.32
C MET A 1 22.56 15.24 17.52
N GLY A 2 22.22 15.94 18.60
CA GLY A 2 21.66 15.31 19.80
C GLY A 2 20.24 14.77 19.55
N THR A 3 19.82 13.78 20.32
CA THR A 3 18.47 13.18 20.27
C THR A 3 17.37 14.24 20.30
N ASP A 4 17.57 15.31 21.07
CA ASP A 4 16.61 16.39 21.24
C ASP A 4 16.45 17.22 19.96
N SER A 5 17.55 17.44 19.23
CA SER A 5 17.51 18.15 17.95
C SER A 5 16.74 17.37 16.87
N LEU A 6 16.84 16.04 16.87
CA LEU A 6 16.12 15.16 15.96
C LEU A 6 14.61 15.18 16.28
N LEU A 7 14.24 15.17 17.56
CA LEU A 7 12.84 15.23 17.98
C LEU A 7 12.21 16.59 17.69
N LEU A 8 12.93 17.70 17.89
CA LEU A 8 12.47 19.05 17.50
C LEU A 8 12.25 19.14 15.98
N PHE A 9 13.20 18.63 15.19
CA PHE A 9 13.09 18.60 13.73
C PHE A 9 11.85 17.81 13.29
N ARG A 10 11.63 16.61 13.85
CA ARG A 10 10.43 15.82 13.62
C ARG A 10 9.16 16.60 13.96
N GLN A 11 9.09 17.22 15.15
CA GLN A 11 7.90 17.97 15.55
C GLN A 11 7.58 19.09 14.57
N SER A 12 8.61 19.79 14.08
CA SER A 12 8.47 20.82 13.04
C SER A 12 7.89 20.22 11.75
N LEU A 13 8.43 19.09 11.27
CA LEU A 13 7.93 18.41 10.06
C LEU A 13 6.49 17.92 10.21
N VAL A 14 6.15 17.29 11.33
CA VAL A 14 4.78 16.81 11.60
C VAL A 14 3.81 17.99 11.68
N LYS A 15 4.20 19.11 12.29
CA LYS A 15 3.38 20.32 12.33
C LYS A 15 3.17 20.90 10.93
N PHE A 16 4.23 20.96 10.12
CA PHE A 16 4.12 21.39 8.72
C PHE A 16 3.18 20.48 7.92
N TYR A 17 3.34 19.16 8.05
CA TYR A 17 2.45 18.19 7.40
C TYR A 17 0.99 18.40 7.81
N LYS A 18 0.70 18.52 9.11
CA LYS A 18 -0.67 18.74 9.61
C LYS A 18 -1.28 20.06 9.13
N ASN A 19 -0.48 21.12 9.05
CA ASN A 19 -0.96 22.42 8.57
C ASN A 19 -1.36 22.39 7.08
N TYR A 20 -0.72 21.53 6.28
CA TYR A 20 -0.94 21.44 4.84
C TYR A 20 -1.46 20.07 4.40
N GLU A 21 -2.06 19.30 5.31
CA GLU A 21 -2.40 17.88 5.12
C GLU A 21 -3.24 17.68 3.85
N THR A 22 -4.30 18.47 3.70
CA THR A 22 -5.20 18.41 2.53
C THR A 22 -4.47 18.66 1.22
N ILE A 23 -3.58 19.65 1.18
CA ILE A 23 -2.83 20.03 -0.03
C ILE A 23 -1.78 18.96 -0.37
N ILE A 24 -1.08 18.46 0.65
CA ILE A 24 -0.08 17.40 0.47
C ILE A 24 -0.75 16.11 -0.02
N LEU A 25 -1.88 15.70 0.56
CA LEU A 25 -2.63 14.53 0.12
C LEU A 25 -3.13 14.68 -1.32
N LEU A 26 -3.62 15.87 -1.69
CA LEU A 26 -4.05 16.17 -3.05
C LEU A 26 -2.88 16.01 -4.04
N MET A 27 -1.72 16.60 -3.72
CA MET A 27 -0.51 16.51 -4.54
C MET A 27 0.00 15.08 -4.69
N VAL A 28 0.03 14.30 -3.61
CA VAL A 28 0.47 12.89 -3.64
C VAL A 28 -0.47 12.06 -4.52
N LYS A 29 -1.79 12.21 -4.36
CA LYS A 29 -2.75 11.52 -5.23
C LYS A 29 -2.59 11.92 -6.69
N PHE A 30 -2.42 13.22 -6.97
CA PHE A 30 -2.17 13.72 -8.32
C PHE A 30 -0.95 13.03 -8.97
N ILE A 31 0.17 12.91 -8.22
CA ILE A 31 1.38 12.24 -8.69
C ILE A 31 1.12 10.76 -8.98
N ILE A 32 0.47 10.04 -8.06
CA ILE A 32 0.16 8.60 -8.23
C ILE A 32 -0.72 8.37 -9.46
N VAL A 33 -1.76 9.18 -9.65
CA VAL A 33 -2.69 9.05 -10.78
C VAL A 33 -1.98 9.40 -12.10
N THR A 34 -1.15 10.45 -12.10
CA THR A 34 -0.36 10.83 -13.28
C THR A 34 0.59 9.70 -13.67
N LEU A 35 1.35 9.14 -12.71
CA LEU A 35 2.25 8.01 -12.96
C LEU A 35 1.49 6.77 -13.47
N SER A 36 0.30 6.50 -12.91
CA SER A 36 -0.55 5.39 -13.37
C SER A 36 -1.04 5.61 -14.80
N LEU A 37 -1.49 6.81 -15.16
CA LEU A 37 -1.90 7.13 -16.53
C LEU A 37 -0.74 7.06 -17.51
N THR A 38 0.43 7.59 -17.13
CA THR A 38 1.61 7.55 -18.02
C THR A 38 2.05 6.11 -18.25
N THR A 39 2.05 5.25 -17.23
CA THR A 39 2.41 3.83 -17.38
C THR A 39 1.43 3.08 -18.28
N ILE A 40 0.12 3.29 -18.10
CA ILE A 40 -0.92 2.74 -18.98
C ILE A 40 -0.70 3.19 -20.42
N ASN A 41 -0.49 4.50 -20.63
CA ASN A 41 -0.29 5.08 -21.96
C ASN A 41 1.01 4.60 -22.63
N THR A 42 2.09 4.37 -21.88
CA THR A 42 3.32 3.80 -22.45
C THR A 42 3.20 2.31 -22.75
N ALA A 43 2.42 1.57 -21.96
CA ALA A 43 2.28 0.12 -22.12
C ALA A 43 1.37 -0.24 -23.31
N ILE A 44 0.25 0.47 -23.48
CA ILE A 44 -0.75 0.18 -24.51
C ILE A 44 -0.64 1.19 -25.68
N GLY A 45 -0.68 2.49 -25.40
CA GLY A 45 -0.31 3.57 -26.34
C GLY A 45 -1.08 3.70 -27.66
N VAL A 46 -2.19 2.98 -27.85
CA VAL A 46 -2.85 2.90 -29.17
C VAL A 46 -3.74 4.11 -29.48
N SER A 47 -4.45 4.68 -28.49
CA SER A 47 -5.38 5.77 -28.75
C SER A 47 -4.72 7.15 -28.63
N VAL A 48 -4.70 7.91 -29.72
CA VAL A 48 -4.16 9.30 -29.78
C VAL A 48 -4.87 10.24 -28.80
N SER A 49 -6.17 10.02 -28.55
CA SER A 49 -6.96 10.85 -27.62
C SER A 49 -6.56 10.63 -26.15
N ALA A 50 -6.33 9.38 -25.72
CA ALA A 50 -5.92 9.10 -24.33
C ALA A 50 -4.43 9.37 -24.07
N ASN A 51 -3.59 9.28 -25.09
CA ASN A 51 -2.16 9.60 -25.01
C ASN A 51 -1.85 11.11 -25.10
N ASN A 52 -2.88 11.96 -25.04
CA ASN A 52 -2.69 13.40 -25.01
C ASN A 52 -2.31 13.86 -23.59
N LEU A 53 -1.20 14.60 -23.48
CA LEU A 53 -0.70 15.16 -22.22
C LEU A 53 -1.78 15.97 -21.48
N TRP A 54 -2.56 16.77 -22.20
CA TRP A 54 -3.60 17.61 -21.61
C TRP A 54 -4.75 16.77 -21.03
N VAL A 55 -5.11 15.68 -21.69
CA VAL A 55 -6.14 14.74 -21.21
C VAL A 55 -5.63 14.02 -19.97
N THR A 56 -4.38 13.54 -19.99
CA THR A 56 -3.73 12.89 -18.84
C THR A 56 -3.70 13.81 -17.61
N MET A 57 -3.25 15.05 -17.79
CA MET A 57 -3.21 16.05 -16.71
C MET A 57 -4.60 16.43 -16.19
N GLY A 58 -5.60 16.54 -17.08
CA GLY A 58 -6.98 16.80 -16.70
C GLY A 58 -7.57 15.69 -15.84
N ILE A 59 -7.42 14.43 -16.26
CA ILE A 59 -7.89 13.26 -15.49
C ILE A 59 -7.14 13.15 -14.17
N ALA A 60 -5.83 13.37 -14.14
CA ALA A 60 -5.05 13.36 -12.91
C ALA A 60 -5.50 14.44 -11.92
N SER A 61 -5.84 15.64 -12.41
CA SER A 61 -6.33 16.75 -11.59
C SER A 61 -7.67 16.41 -10.93
N ILE A 62 -8.60 15.84 -11.71
CA ILE A 62 -9.88 15.36 -11.19
C ILE A 62 -9.62 14.22 -10.18
N GLY A 63 -8.81 13.25 -10.57
CA GLY A 63 -8.46 12.06 -9.78
C GLY A 63 -7.81 12.37 -8.44
N ALA A 64 -7.11 13.50 -8.31
CA ALA A 64 -6.55 13.97 -7.05
C ALA A 64 -7.65 14.26 -6.01
N VAL A 65 -8.79 14.81 -6.44
CA VAL A 65 -9.89 15.24 -5.57
C VAL A 65 -10.81 14.07 -5.20
N VAL A 66 -10.99 13.09 -6.10
CA VAL A 66 -11.93 11.98 -5.88
C VAL A 66 -11.37 10.90 -4.92
N GLN A 67 -12.22 9.94 -4.56
CA GLN A 67 -11.86 8.80 -3.73
C GLN A 67 -10.93 7.84 -4.50
N PRO A 68 -9.95 7.19 -3.83
CA PRO A 68 -9.04 6.24 -4.47
C PRO A 68 -9.74 5.12 -5.26
N SER A 69 -10.86 4.61 -4.75
CA SER A 69 -11.67 3.59 -5.43
C SER A 69 -12.25 4.07 -6.76
N THR A 70 -12.81 5.28 -6.78
CA THR A 70 -13.39 5.87 -7.99
C THR A 70 -12.36 6.13 -9.07
N ILE A 71 -11.18 6.67 -8.70
CA ILE A 71 -10.12 6.92 -9.68
C ILE A 71 -9.55 5.61 -10.23
N LEU A 72 -9.41 4.57 -9.41
CA LEU A 72 -9.00 3.26 -9.91
C LEU A 72 -10.01 2.69 -10.91
N CYS A 73 -11.32 2.84 -10.68
CA CYS A 73 -12.35 2.42 -11.64
C CYS A 73 -12.25 3.20 -12.96
N VAL A 74 -11.95 4.50 -12.91
CA VAL A 74 -11.71 5.31 -14.12
C VAL A 74 -10.48 4.81 -14.86
N LEU A 75 -9.38 4.51 -14.18
CA LEU A 75 -8.17 3.95 -14.79
C LEU A 75 -8.44 2.58 -15.45
N MET A 76 -9.19 1.70 -14.78
CA MET A 76 -9.64 0.43 -15.36
C MET A 76 -10.49 0.63 -16.60
N GLY A 77 -11.42 1.59 -16.59
CA GLY A 77 -12.23 1.94 -17.75
C GLY A 77 -11.39 2.43 -18.93
N ILE A 78 -10.36 3.24 -18.67
CA ILE A 78 -9.43 3.72 -19.71
C ILE A 78 -8.66 2.55 -20.32
N VAL A 79 -8.15 1.63 -19.49
CA VAL A 79 -7.48 0.40 -19.95
C VAL A 79 -8.40 -0.40 -20.86
N VAL A 80 -9.62 -0.70 -20.41
CA VAL A 80 -10.61 -1.46 -21.19
C VAL A 80 -10.92 -0.76 -22.51
N PHE A 81 -11.11 0.56 -22.49
CA PHE A 81 -11.35 1.35 -23.69
C PHE A 81 -10.19 1.27 -24.69
N GLN A 82 -8.94 1.38 -24.22
CA GLN A 82 -7.78 1.28 -25.09
C GLN A 82 -7.65 -0.13 -25.71
N LEU A 83 -7.92 -1.17 -24.94
CA LEU A 83 -7.86 -2.56 -25.42
C LEU A 83 -9.00 -2.89 -26.39
N LEU A 84 -10.21 -2.35 -26.18
CA LEU A 84 -11.34 -2.52 -27.10
C LEU A 84 -11.06 -1.93 -28.50
N ASN A 85 -10.28 -0.83 -28.57
CA ASN A 85 -9.86 -0.26 -29.84
C ASN A 85 -8.84 -1.14 -30.59
N ILE A 86 -8.18 -2.08 -29.90
CA ILE A 86 -7.25 -3.05 -30.48
C ILE A 86 -8.01 -4.31 -30.88
N SER A 87 -8.75 -4.90 -29.94
CA SER A 87 -9.52 -6.13 -30.13
C SER A 87 -10.70 -6.18 -29.18
N LEU A 88 -11.88 -6.49 -29.72
CA LEU A 88 -13.11 -6.66 -28.95
C LEU A 88 -12.98 -7.76 -27.89
N ILE A 89 -12.38 -8.90 -28.26
CA ILE A 89 -12.18 -10.03 -27.34
C ILE A 89 -11.26 -9.64 -26.18
N LEU A 90 -10.16 -8.94 -26.49
CA LEU A 90 -9.15 -8.59 -25.50
C LEU A 90 -9.70 -7.60 -24.46
N GLY A 91 -10.38 -6.56 -24.95
CA GLY A 91 -11.06 -5.60 -24.10
C GLY A 91 -12.16 -6.24 -23.25
N ALA A 92 -12.92 -7.20 -23.80
CA ALA A 92 -13.96 -7.91 -23.05
C ALA A 92 -13.38 -8.78 -21.91
N VAL A 93 -12.30 -9.53 -22.16
CA VAL A 93 -11.64 -10.35 -21.12
C VAL A 93 -11.13 -9.47 -19.97
N VAL A 94 -10.44 -8.37 -20.29
CA VAL A 94 -9.94 -7.45 -19.26
C VAL A 94 -11.08 -6.75 -18.52
N ALA A 95 -12.17 -6.40 -19.22
CA ALA A 95 -13.36 -5.85 -18.57
C ALA A 95 -13.94 -6.81 -17.53
N VAL A 96 -14.01 -8.12 -17.82
CA VAL A 96 -14.46 -9.13 -16.85
C VAL A 96 -13.53 -9.17 -15.63
N ILE A 97 -12.20 -9.14 -15.83
CA ILE A 97 -11.23 -9.13 -14.73
C ILE A 97 -11.40 -7.87 -13.87
N CYS A 98 -11.54 -6.69 -14.49
CA CYS A 98 -11.78 -5.44 -13.77
C CYS A 98 -13.11 -5.47 -12.99
N ILE A 99 -14.20 -5.96 -13.59
CA ILE A 99 -15.49 -6.10 -12.90
C ILE A 99 -15.37 -7.07 -11.72
N LEU A 100 -14.70 -8.20 -11.90
CA LEU A 100 -14.48 -9.19 -10.85
C LEU A 100 -13.69 -8.58 -9.69
N SER A 101 -12.59 -7.88 -9.97
CA SER A 101 -11.81 -7.17 -8.94
C SER A 101 -12.64 -6.10 -8.20
N TYR A 102 -13.56 -5.46 -8.90
CA TYR A 102 -14.40 -4.42 -8.33
C TYR A 102 -15.37 -5.01 -7.31
N VAL A 103 -16.07 -6.06 -7.72
CA VAL A 103 -17.07 -6.75 -6.88
C VAL A 103 -16.39 -7.47 -5.71
N MET A 104 -15.24 -8.11 -5.93
CA MET A 104 -14.56 -8.91 -4.91
C MET A 104 -13.81 -8.06 -3.87
N TYR A 105 -13.24 -6.90 -4.25
CA TYR A 105 -12.35 -6.16 -3.35
C TYR A 105 -12.58 -4.65 -3.33
N ILE A 106 -12.54 -3.97 -4.48
CA ILE A 106 -12.51 -2.49 -4.52
C ILE A 106 -13.76 -1.89 -3.87
N ARG A 107 -14.92 -2.55 -4.04
CA ARG A 107 -16.17 -2.12 -3.41
C ARG A 107 -16.14 -2.24 -1.88
N LEU A 108 -15.46 -3.26 -1.34
CA LEU A 108 -15.41 -3.55 0.09
C LEU A 108 -14.33 -2.72 0.81
N PHE A 109 -13.16 -2.56 0.18
CA PHE A 109 -11.96 -1.95 0.77
C PHE A 109 -11.56 -0.66 0.02
N THR A 110 -12.46 0.34 0.04
CA THR A 110 -12.31 1.58 -0.74
C THR A 110 -11.07 2.41 -0.37
N GLN A 111 -10.67 2.39 0.91
CA GLN A 111 -9.48 3.11 1.40
C GLN A 111 -8.18 2.40 1.03
N GLU A 112 -8.17 1.06 1.09
CA GLU A 112 -7.00 0.22 0.82
C GLU A 112 -6.77 0.01 -0.68
N THR A 113 -7.70 0.50 -1.52
CA THR A 113 -7.59 0.48 -2.97
C THR A 113 -6.34 1.23 -3.48
N ILE A 114 -5.84 2.21 -2.71
CA ILE A 114 -4.58 2.90 -3.05
C ILE A 114 -3.37 1.94 -3.09
N LEU A 115 -3.42 0.83 -2.35
CA LEU A 115 -2.36 -0.18 -2.36
C LEU A 115 -2.28 -0.92 -3.70
N ILE A 116 -3.39 -1.05 -4.43
CA ILE A 116 -3.39 -1.63 -5.78
C ILE A 116 -2.55 -0.76 -6.71
N MET A 117 -2.78 0.56 -6.71
CA MET A 117 -2.01 1.49 -7.55
C MET A 117 -0.54 1.53 -7.13
N LEU A 118 -0.27 1.53 -5.82
CA LEU A 118 1.10 1.58 -5.32
C LEU A 118 1.88 0.31 -5.69
N THR A 119 1.31 -0.87 -5.47
CA THR A 119 1.96 -2.14 -5.86
C THR A 119 2.19 -2.21 -7.37
N LEU A 120 1.18 -1.88 -8.17
CA LEU A 120 1.29 -1.82 -9.62
C LEU A 120 2.48 -0.95 -10.08
N LEU A 121 2.65 0.22 -9.48
CA LEU A 121 3.72 1.17 -9.84
C LEU A 121 5.11 0.75 -9.33
N LEU A 122 5.18 0.04 -8.20
CA LEU A 122 6.46 -0.28 -7.53
C LEU A 122 7.09 -1.61 -7.98
N ILE A 123 6.33 -2.52 -8.59
CA ILE A 123 6.86 -3.79 -9.13
C ILE A 123 7.91 -3.53 -10.23
N PRO A 124 7.64 -2.74 -11.29
CA PRO A 124 8.63 -2.55 -12.36
C PRO A 124 9.88 -1.79 -11.91
N THR A 125 9.81 -1.02 -10.82
CA THR A 125 10.96 -0.32 -10.23
C THR A 125 11.78 -1.18 -9.27
N GLY A 126 11.34 -2.41 -8.96
CA GLY A 126 12.00 -3.31 -8.01
C GLY A 126 11.88 -2.89 -6.55
N THR A 127 11.03 -1.91 -6.23
CA THR A 127 10.84 -1.34 -4.89
C THR A 127 9.55 -1.80 -4.20
N VAL A 128 8.84 -2.78 -4.79
CA VAL A 128 7.58 -3.33 -4.27
C VAL A 128 7.66 -3.82 -2.82
N TYR A 129 8.84 -4.21 -2.34
CA TYR A 129 9.08 -4.62 -0.95
C TYR A 129 8.74 -3.54 0.10
N LEU A 130 8.65 -2.28 -0.31
CA LEU A 130 8.19 -1.19 0.55
C LEU A 130 6.74 -1.39 0.97
N VAL A 131 5.89 -1.90 0.07
CA VAL A 131 4.45 -2.04 0.31
C VAL A 131 4.15 -2.99 1.50
N PRO A 132 4.60 -4.25 1.51
CA PRO A 132 4.27 -5.15 2.62
C PRO A 132 4.96 -4.79 3.95
N LEU A 133 5.97 -3.92 3.94
CA LEU A 133 6.64 -3.45 5.16
C LEU A 133 6.00 -2.21 5.75
N VAL A 134 5.55 -1.27 4.91
CA VAL A 134 5.03 0.03 5.36
C VAL A 134 3.51 0.04 5.44
N ALA A 135 2.82 -0.56 4.48
CA ALA A 135 1.34 -0.52 4.43
C ALA A 135 0.66 -1.09 5.68
N PRO A 136 1.08 -2.22 6.29
CA PRO A 136 0.43 -2.75 7.50
C PRO A 136 0.55 -1.87 8.74
N LEU A 137 1.46 -0.89 8.73
CA LEU A 137 1.57 0.11 9.80
C LEU A 137 0.34 1.01 9.83
N PHE A 138 -0.26 1.29 8.66
CA PHE A 138 -1.34 2.26 8.49
C PHE A 138 -2.68 1.64 8.08
N PHE A 139 -2.66 0.50 7.39
CA PHE A 139 -3.86 -0.19 6.89
C PHE A 139 -4.19 -1.45 7.70
N GLY A 140 -5.40 -1.97 7.51
CA GLY A 140 -5.88 -3.18 8.17
C GLY A 140 -5.49 -4.44 7.41
N ILE A 141 -5.92 -5.61 7.90
CA ILE A 141 -5.63 -6.89 7.24
C ILE A 141 -6.15 -6.98 5.79
N GLY A 142 -7.17 -6.18 5.43
CA GLY A 142 -7.71 -6.11 4.08
C GLY A 142 -6.68 -5.66 3.04
N GLY A 143 -5.62 -4.95 3.46
CA GLY A 143 -4.57 -4.45 2.56
C GLY A 143 -3.84 -5.54 1.76
N ILE A 144 -3.90 -6.80 2.23
CA ILE A 144 -3.42 -7.97 1.48
C ILE A 144 -4.10 -8.05 0.11
N GLY A 145 -5.42 -7.88 0.05
CA GLY A 145 -6.16 -7.90 -1.21
C GLY A 145 -5.66 -6.84 -2.19
N GLY A 146 -5.27 -5.68 -1.69
CA GLY A 146 -4.68 -4.61 -2.50
C GLY A 146 -3.36 -5.02 -3.16
N ILE A 147 -2.51 -5.77 -2.43
CA ILE A 147 -1.27 -6.33 -2.97
C ILE A 147 -1.58 -7.40 -4.02
N MET A 148 -2.49 -8.34 -3.70
CA MET A 148 -2.89 -9.41 -4.61
C MET A 148 -3.37 -8.86 -5.96
N PHE A 149 -4.33 -7.91 -5.93
CA PHE A 149 -4.89 -7.33 -7.15
C PHE A 149 -3.90 -6.44 -7.89
N GLY A 150 -3.03 -5.70 -7.20
CA GLY A 150 -2.03 -4.89 -7.88
C GLY A 150 -0.95 -5.73 -8.57
N CYS A 151 -0.51 -6.83 -7.97
CA CYS A 151 0.33 -7.83 -8.64
C CYS A 151 -0.40 -8.44 -9.84
N LEU A 152 -1.65 -8.88 -9.67
CA LEU A 152 -2.46 -9.45 -10.75
C LEU A 152 -2.54 -8.48 -11.94
N PHE A 153 -2.86 -7.21 -11.69
CA PHE A 153 -2.91 -6.21 -12.75
C PHE A 153 -1.55 -5.98 -13.40
N TYR A 154 -0.46 -5.88 -12.63
CA TYR A 154 0.88 -5.71 -13.19
C TYR A 154 1.24 -6.82 -14.18
N TYR A 155 1.16 -8.08 -13.75
CA TYR A 155 1.53 -9.20 -14.59
C TYR A 155 0.60 -9.34 -15.79
N THR A 156 -0.69 -9.03 -15.63
CA THR A 156 -1.63 -8.98 -16.75
C THR A 156 -1.23 -7.91 -17.77
N PHE A 157 -0.84 -6.72 -17.33
CA PHE A 157 -0.39 -5.63 -18.21
C PHE A 157 0.94 -5.93 -18.92
N ASP A 158 1.89 -6.51 -18.21
CA ASP A 158 3.19 -6.90 -18.75
C ASP A 158 3.03 -7.92 -19.90
N GLN A 159 2.15 -8.92 -19.72
CA GLN A 159 1.83 -9.86 -20.79
C GLN A 159 1.22 -9.19 -22.02
N PHE A 160 0.34 -8.19 -21.85
CA PHE A 160 -0.18 -7.44 -23.00
C PHE A 160 0.90 -6.66 -23.74
N HIS A 161 1.83 -6.05 -23.02
CA HIS A 161 2.95 -5.35 -23.63
C HIS A 161 3.79 -6.31 -24.50
N PHE A 162 4.08 -7.51 -23.98
CA PHE A 162 4.78 -8.56 -24.72
C PHE A 162 4.01 -9.02 -25.97
N LEU A 163 2.71 -9.29 -25.85
CA LEU A 163 1.86 -9.74 -26.97
C LEU A 163 1.74 -8.68 -28.07
N MET A 164 1.65 -7.40 -27.69
CA MET A 164 1.56 -6.27 -28.64
C MET A 164 2.90 -6.01 -29.35
N SER A 165 4.02 -6.10 -28.63
CA SER A 165 5.37 -5.95 -29.20
C SER A 165 5.67 -7.00 -30.29
N ASN A 166 5.15 -8.21 -30.11
CA ASN A 166 5.35 -9.32 -31.05
C ASN A 166 4.37 -9.32 -32.25
N LYS A 167 3.58 -8.25 -32.46
CA LYS A 167 2.65 -8.09 -33.59
C LYS A 167 1.66 -9.26 -33.78
N ILE A 168 1.15 -9.83 -32.69
CA ILE A 168 0.10 -10.87 -32.74
C ILE A 168 -1.26 -10.28 -33.18
N SER A 169 -1.33 -8.98 -33.47
CA SER A 169 -2.53 -8.25 -33.91
C SER A 169 -3.07 -8.63 -35.31
N GLU A 170 -2.42 -9.52 -36.04
CA GLU A 170 -2.85 -9.96 -37.38
C GLU A 170 -3.56 -11.33 -37.41
N LEU A 171 -3.85 -11.95 -36.26
CA LEU A 171 -4.25 -13.36 -36.22
C LEU A 171 -5.78 -13.59 -36.12
N SER A 172 -6.23 -14.62 -36.85
CA SER A 172 -7.61 -14.96 -37.18
C SER A 172 -8.43 -15.51 -35.99
N ILE A 173 -9.73 -15.79 -36.23
CA ILE A 173 -10.72 -16.18 -35.21
C ILE A 173 -10.34 -17.49 -34.48
N ASP A 174 -9.70 -18.47 -35.15
CA ASP A 174 -9.19 -19.71 -34.52
C ASP A 174 -8.01 -19.46 -33.57
N THR A 175 -7.42 -18.26 -33.61
CA THR A 175 -6.32 -17.86 -32.73
C THR A 175 -6.81 -17.22 -31.43
N ILE A 176 -8.13 -16.97 -31.29
CA ILE A 176 -8.73 -16.40 -30.08
C ILE A 176 -8.63 -17.35 -28.90
N GLU A 177 -8.91 -18.64 -29.10
CA GLU A 177 -8.76 -19.66 -28.06
C GLU A 177 -7.29 -19.78 -27.62
N LEU A 178 -6.37 -19.74 -28.59
CA LEU A 178 -4.93 -19.76 -28.33
C LEU A 178 -4.47 -18.51 -27.57
N VAL A 179 -4.96 -17.31 -27.92
CA VAL A 179 -4.63 -16.06 -27.23
C VAL A 179 -5.20 -16.04 -25.81
N VAL A 180 -6.45 -16.48 -25.62
CA VAL A 180 -7.07 -16.57 -24.30
C VAL A 180 -6.39 -17.61 -23.43
N MET A 181 -6.06 -18.79 -23.96
CA MET A 181 -5.29 -19.81 -23.24
C MET A 181 -3.87 -19.34 -22.95
N THR A 182 -3.20 -18.67 -23.89
CA THR A 182 -1.85 -18.12 -23.68
C THR A 182 -1.85 -17.03 -22.61
N ILE A 183 -2.86 -16.15 -22.60
CA ILE A 183 -3.02 -15.15 -21.53
C ILE A 183 -3.33 -15.86 -20.22
N ALA A 184 -4.27 -16.82 -20.19
CA ALA A 184 -4.64 -17.52 -18.96
C ALA A 184 -3.46 -18.30 -18.35
N ASP A 185 -2.73 -19.05 -19.16
CA ASP A 185 -1.58 -19.86 -18.72
C ASP A 185 -0.40 -18.98 -18.29
N ASN A 186 -0.12 -17.88 -19.01
CA ASN A 186 0.99 -16.97 -18.67
C ASN A 186 0.64 -15.88 -17.65
N THR A 187 -0.63 -15.71 -17.26
CA THR A 187 -1.05 -14.78 -16.20
C THR A 187 -1.46 -15.50 -14.93
N LEU A 188 -2.43 -16.41 -14.97
CA LEU A 188 -3.01 -17.03 -13.77
C LEU A 188 -2.12 -18.12 -13.18
N PHE A 189 -1.32 -18.80 -14.00
CA PHE A 189 -0.38 -19.84 -13.58
C PHE A 189 1.08 -19.40 -13.63
N ASN A 190 1.33 -18.09 -13.74
CA ASN A 190 2.67 -17.55 -13.70
C ASN A 190 3.28 -17.78 -12.31
N THR A 191 4.29 -18.65 -12.24
CA THR A 191 4.96 -19.02 -10.99
C THR A 191 5.63 -17.83 -10.32
N GLU A 192 6.14 -16.86 -11.09
CA GLU A 192 6.74 -15.63 -10.57
C GLU A 192 5.68 -14.73 -9.94
N MET A 193 4.53 -14.54 -10.61
CA MET A 193 3.41 -13.80 -10.04
C MET A 193 2.91 -14.46 -8.75
N LEU A 194 2.68 -15.77 -8.76
CA LEU A 194 2.17 -16.48 -7.59
C LEU A 194 3.17 -16.43 -6.43
N ALA A 195 4.47 -16.57 -6.71
CA ALA A 195 5.52 -16.45 -5.70
C ALA A 195 5.58 -15.04 -5.10
N THR A 196 5.58 -13.99 -5.94
CA THR A 196 5.62 -12.59 -5.47
C THR A 196 4.41 -12.28 -4.61
N ILE A 197 3.21 -12.61 -5.08
CA ILE A 197 1.96 -12.45 -4.34
C ILE A 197 2.03 -13.14 -2.98
N THR A 198 2.48 -14.39 -2.96
CA THR A 198 2.55 -15.21 -1.73
C THR A 198 3.52 -14.62 -0.73
N VAL A 199 4.75 -14.29 -1.16
CA VAL A 199 5.78 -13.72 -0.28
C VAL A 199 5.34 -12.37 0.28
N LEU A 200 4.87 -11.45 -0.57
CA LEU A 200 4.44 -10.12 -0.13
C LEU A 200 3.26 -10.21 0.86
N SER A 201 2.32 -11.13 0.62
CA SER A 201 1.17 -11.35 1.51
C SER A 201 1.57 -11.91 2.88
N ILE A 202 2.52 -12.87 2.90
CA ILE A 202 3.06 -13.42 4.15
C ILE A 202 3.79 -12.33 4.94
N VAL A 203 4.64 -11.53 4.28
CA VAL A 203 5.36 -10.42 4.91
C VAL A 203 4.37 -9.41 5.48
N TYR A 204 3.38 -8.99 4.69
CA TYR A 204 2.34 -8.06 5.14
C TYR A 204 1.65 -8.57 6.40
N THR A 205 1.24 -9.84 6.39
CA THR A 205 0.53 -10.48 7.51
C THR A 205 1.39 -10.48 8.77
N ILE A 206 2.66 -10.86 8.65
CA ILE A 206 3.55 -10.95 9.82
C ILE A 206 3.83 -9.56 10.39
N VAL A 207 4.09 -8.57 9.54
CA VAL A 207 4.28 -7.17 9.98
C VAL A 207 3.01 -6.67 10.67
N TYR A 208 1.83 -6.92 10.11
CA TYR A 208 0.55 -6.54 10.71
C TYR A 208 0.36 -7.17 12.09
N VAL A 209 0.55 -8.49 12.19
CA VAL A 209 0.36 -9.25 13.43
C VAL A 209 1.32 -8.78 14.53
N ILE A 210 2.59 -8.53 14.21
CA ILE A 210 3.57 -8.02 15.18
C ILE A 210 3.20 -6.60 15.62
N LYS A 211 2.81 -5.74 14.68
CA LYS A 211 2.47 -4.32 14.94
C LYS A 211 1.29 -4.16 15.90
N ILE A 212 0.31 -5.06 15.91
CA ILE A 212 -0.83 -5.00 16.83
C ILE A 212 -0.53 -5.60 18.21
N GLN A 213 0.61 -6.25 18.42
CA GLN A 213 0.96 -6.80 19.72
C GLN A 213 1.26 -5.68 20.73
N PRO A 214 0.88 -5.85 22.03
CA PRO A 214 1.15 -4.88 23.09
C PRO A 214 2.62 -4.91 23.57
N ILE A 215 3.57 -5.06 22.65
CA ILE A 215 5.02 -5.13 22.91
C ILE A 215 5.65 -3.74 22.72
N ASP A 216 6.66 -3.42 23.51
CA ASP A 216 7.41 -2.18 23.32
C ASP A 216 8.12 -2.18 21.97
N TYR A 217 8.11 -1.05 21.28
CA TYR A 217 8.69 -0.90 19.94
C TYR A 217 8.11 -1.87 18.88
N ALA A 218 6.90 -2.41 19.09
CA ALA A 218 6.27 -3.41 18.20
C ALA A 218 6.35 -3.03 16.71
N SER A 219 6.05 -1.78 16.34
CA SER A 219 6.13 -1.32 14.94
C SER A 219 7.55 -1.35 14.35
N TYR A 220 8.59 -1.03 15.13
CA TYR A 220 9.98 -1.12 14.66
C TYR A 220 10.42 -2.58 14.50
N ILE A 221 10.06 -3.41 15.47
CA ILE A 221 10.33 -4.86 15.44
C ILE A 221 9.61 -5.49 14.25
N ALA A 222 8.37 -5.11 13.98
CA ALA A 222 7.57 -5.59 12.86
C ALA A 222 8.25 -5.32 11.51
N VAL A 223 8.70 -4.09 11.27
CA VAL A 223 9.40 -3.72 10.02
C VAL A 223 10.73 -4.48 9.88
N GLY A 224 11.50 -4.61 10.96
CA GLY A 224 12.77 -5.35 10.95
C GLY A 224 12.59 -6.84 10.65
N ILE A 225 11.69 -7.51 11.37
CA ILE A 225 11.38 -8.93 11.19
C ILE A 225 10.75 -9.16 9.80
N GLY A 226 9.85 -8.29 9.37
CA GLY A 226 9.26 -8.33 8.02
C GLY A 226 10.32 -8.26 6.93
N GLY A 227 11.35 -7.41 7.08
CA GLY A 227 12.45 -7.32 6.13
C GLY A 227 13.25 -8.61 6.02
N VAL A 228 13.54 -9.26 7.15
CA VAL A 228 14.22 -10.57 7.15
C VAL A 228 13.37 -11.63 6.43
N ILE A 229 12.07 -11.69 6.74
CA ILE A 229 11.15 -12.64 6.12
C ILE A 229 10.99 -12.37 4.63
N ASN A 230 11.01 -11.10 4.20
CA ASN A 230 10.94 -10.75 2.79
C ASN A 230 12.12 -11.36 2.01
N VAL A 231 13.34 -11.17 2.50
CA VAL A 231 14.54 -11.75 1.87
C VAL A 231 14.48 -13.27 1.87
N LEU A 232 14.12 -13.88 3.00
CA LEU A 232 14.01 -15.34 3.10
C LEU A 232 12.94 -15.91 2.17
N GLY A 233 11.77 -15.27 2.09
CA GLY A 233 10.66 -15.70 1.25
C GLY A 233 11.01 -15.68 -0.25
N PHE A 234 11.68 -14.61 -0.70
CA PHE A 234 12.13 -14.54 -2.09
C PHE A 234 13.31 -15.47 -2.39
N LEU A 235 14.20 -15.70 -1.43
CA LEU A 235 15.28 -16.69 -1.55
C LEU A 235 14.71 -18.12 -1.67
N ILE A 236 13.74 -18.46 -0.83
CA ILE A 236 13.04 -19.76 -0.89
C ILE A 236 12.31 -19.90 -2.24
N SER A 237 11.65 -18.83 -2.71
CA SER A 237 10.97 -18.83 -4.01
C SER A 237 11.95 -19.02 -5.17
N HIS A 238 13.13 -18.41 -5.12
CA HIS A 238 14.18 -18.60 -6.13
C HIS A 238 14.67 -20.05 -6.19
N ILE A 239 14.90 -20.68 -5.03
CA ILE A 239 15.43 -22.06 -4.96
C ILE A 239 14.37 -23.11 -5.28
N LEU A 240 13.18 -23.02 -4.68
CA LEU A 240 12.15 -24.06 -4.79
C LEU A 240 11.29 -23.94 -6.04
N LEU A 241 10.97 -22.72 -6.45
CA LEU A 241 10.06 -22.45 -7.58
C LEU A 241 10.82 -22.02 -8.85
N GLY A 242 12.15 -21.89 -8.77
CA GLY A 242 13.00 -21.52 -9.91
C GLY A 242 12.78 -20.10 -10.43
N VAL A 243 12.18 -19.22 -9.62
CA VAL A 243 11.87 -17.85 -10.03
C VAL A 243 13.15 -17.05 -10.20
N ASN A 244 13.36 -16.44 -11.37
CA ASN A 244 14.58 -15.71 -11.69
C ASN A 244 14.62 -14.32 -11.01
N ILE A 245 14.98 -14.31 -9.73
CA ILE A 245 15.09 -13.10 -8.92
C ILE A 245 16.57 -12.83 -8.64
N ASN A 246 17.00 -11.58 -8.87
CA ASN A 246 18.33 -11.16 -8.46
C ASN A 246 18.35 -10.93 -6.93
N ILE A 247 18.92 -11.89 -6.20
CA ILE A 247 18.98 -11.86 -4.74
C ILE A 247 19.69 -10.60 -4.21
N ALA A 248 20.75 -10.14 -4.89
CA ALA A 248 21.51 -8.97 -4.45
C ALA A 248 20.67 -7.69 -4.51
N THR A 249 19.87 -7.50 -5.57
CA THR A 249 18.97 -6.34 -5.68
C THR A 249 17.81 -6.46 -4.69
N THR A 250 17.27 -7.66 -4.47
CA THR A 250 16.25 -7.90 -3.45
C THR A 250 16.73 -7.50 -2.06
N ILE A 251 17.95 -7.90 -1.66
CA ILE A 251 18.52 -7.53 -0.36
C ILE A 251 18.65 -6.00 -0.25
N LEU A 252 19.22 -5.35 -1.28
CA LEU A 252 19.43 -3.90 -1.28
C LEU A 252 18.11 -3.14 -1.13
N PHE A 253 17.10 -3.45 -1.96
CA PHE A 253 15.81 -2.77 -1.90
C PHE A 253 15.03 -3.10 -0.63
N THR A 254 15.21 -4.29 -0.05
CA THR A 254 14.62 -4.63 1.25
C THR A 254 15.23 -3.79 2.37
N ILE A 255 16.56 -3.62 2.41
CA ILE A 255 17.23 -2.77 3.40
C ILE A 255 16.73 -1.32 3.27
N LEU A 256 16.64 -0.80 2.05
CA LEU A 256 16.11 0.54 1.80
C LEU A 256 14.66 0.66 2.28
N SER A 257 13.84 -0.35 2.02
CA SER A 257 12.43 -0.39 2.45
C SER A 257 12.28 -0.44 3.97
N VAL A 258 13.14 -1.20 4.66
CA VAL A 258 13.20 -1.22 6.13
C VAL A 258 13.59 0.15 6.68
N ALA A 259 14.60 0.80 6.09
CA ALA A 259 15.01 2.16 6.49
C ALA A 259 13.86 3.17 6.32
N VAL A 260 13.16 3.12 5.19
CA VAL A 260 11.97 3.94 4.94
C VAL A 260 10.86 3.63 5.95
N GLY A 261 10.59 2.34 6.23
CA GLY A 261 9.62 1.93 7.25
C GLY A 261 9.96 2.48 8.63
N CYS A 262 11.22 2.43 9.06
CA CYS A 262 11.67 3.03 10.32
C CYS A 262 11.44 4.55 10.36
N ILE A 263 11.63 5.24 9.25
CA ILE A 263 11.32 6.69 9.13
C ILE A 263 9.82 6.91 9.30
N PHE A 264 8.97 6.11 8.66
CA PHE A 264 7.51 6.19 8.82
C PHE A 264 7.05 5.93 10.25
N VAL A 265 7.59 4.88 10.90
CA VAL A 265 7.31 4.60 12.32
C VAL A 265 7.73 5.80 13.18
N PHE A 266 8.94 6.33 12.96
CA PHE A 266 9.42 7.50 13.69
C PHE A 266 8.53 8.73 13.47
N MET A 267 8.04 8.98 12.26
CA MET A 267 7.15 10.10 11.97
C MET A 267 5.78 9.94 12.63
N SER A 268 5.26 8.71 12.76
CA SER A 268 3.92 8.44 13.31
C SER A 268 3.74 8.91 14.77
N VAL A 269 4.27 8.16 15.74
CA VAL A 269 4.19 8.47 17.18
C VAL A 269 5.50 8.09 17.84
N VAL A 270 6.06 9.01 18.63
CA VAL A 270 7.23 8.74 19.47
C VAL A 270 6.76 8.56 20.90
N LEU A 271 7.02 7.37 21.43
CA LEU A 271 6.60 6.91 22.75
C LEU A 271 7.81 6.72 23.66
N ASP A 272 7.62 7.00 24.94
CA ASP A 272 8.60 6.75 25.99
C ASP A 272 8.33 5.42 26.68
N TYR A 273 8.88 4.35 26.12
CA TYR A 273 8.71 2.99 26.63
C TYR A 273 9.36 2.77 28.00
N SER A 274 10.30 3.63 28.44
CA SER A 274 10.92 3.51 29.76
C SER A 274 9.95 3.78 30.92
N ARG A 275 8.86 4.51 30.62
CA ARG A 275 7.77 4.85 31.55
C ARG A 275 6.47 4.12 31.19
N ALA A 276 6.55 2.98 30.50
CA ALA A 276 5.39 2.17 30.21
C ALA A 276 4.86 1.52 31.49
N GLU A 277 3.56 1.69 31.75
CA GLU A 277 2.89 1.15 32.94
C GLU A 277 1.63 0.38 32.53
N MET A 278 1.32 -0.70 33.27
CA MET A 278 0.06 -1.44 33.13
C MET A 278 -0.87 -0.99 34.24
N VAL A 279 -1.98 -0.33 33.89
CA VAL A 279 -2.96 0.21 34.84
C VAL A 279 -4.24 -0.59 34.75
N GLN A 280 -4.90 -0.75 35.90
CA GLN A 280 -6.18 -1.42 36.05
C GLN A 280 -7.23 -0.37 36.40
N PHE A 281 -8.34 -0.37 35.67
CA PHE A 281 -9.48 0.51 35.93
C PHE A 281 -10.71 -0.36 36.19
N GLU A 282 -11.49 -0.01 37.21
CA GLU A 282 -12.76 -0.64 37.51
C GLU A 282 -13.84 0.45 37.50
N ASP A 283 -14.94 0.17 36.81
CA ASP A 283 -16.18 0.96 36.80
C ASP A 283 -17.35 0.02 37.15
N GLU A 284 -18.54 0.55 37.40
CA GLU A 284 -19.71 -0.19 37.92
C GLU A 284 -20.03 -1.48 37.15
N SER A 285 -19.70 -1.52 35.86
CA SER A 285 -19.99 -2.66 34.97
C SER A 285 -18.76 -3.32 34.34
N ASN A 286 -17.56 -2.76 34.47
CA ASN A 286 -16.40 -3.20 33.68
C ASN A 286 -15.08 -3.12 34.44
N TYR A 287 -14.20 -4.11 34.19
CA TYR A 287 -12.83 -4.14 34.68
C TYR A 287 -11.85 -4.15 33.50
N TYR A 288 -11.01 -3.13 33.37
CA TYR A 288 -10.12 -2.88 32.25
C TYR A 288 -8.65 -3.10 32.62
N TYR A 289 -7.90 -3.75 31.73
CA TYR A 289 -6.44 -3.80 31.75
C TYR A 289 -5.90 -2.95 30.60
N VAL A 290 -5.19 -1.86 30.91
CA VAL A 290 -4.72 -0.91 29.90
C VAL A 290 -3.21 -0.71 30.02
N LYS A 291 -2.50 -0.85 28.90
CA LYS A 291 -1.09 -0.43 28.79
C LYS A 291 -1.03 1.06 28.45
N VAL A 292 -0.40 1.85 29.33
CA VAL A 292 -0.20 3.29 29.13
C VAL A 292 1.26 3.53 28.76
N VAL A 293 1.50 4.17 27.63
CA VAL A 293 2.85 4.58 27.21
C VAL A 293 2.85 6.09 26.94
N PRO A 294 3.59 6.89 27.73
CA PRO A 294 3.64 8.34 27.55
C PRO A 294 4.22 8.75 26.18
N LYS A 295 3.72 9.85 25.61
CA LYS A 295 4.29 10.45 24.39
C LYS A 295 5.47 11.36 24.77
N ILE A 296 6.49 11.41 23.92
CA ILE A 296 7.62 12.33 24.11
C ILE A 296 7.26 13.71 23.52
N GLU A 297 7.18 14.74 24.37
CA GLU A 297 6.94 16.13 23.97
C GLU A 297 8.17 17.00 24.28
N VAL A 298 8.78 17.59 23.25
CA VAL A 298 10.03 18.36 23.38
C VAL A 298 9.83 19.79 23.89
N ASN A 299 8.58 20.28 23.98
CA ASN A 299 8.27 21.66 24.37
C ASN A 299 7.57 21.83 25.74
N ALA A 300 7.42 20.76 26.52
CA ALA A 300 6.94 20.91 27.89
C ALA A 300 8.11 21.42 28.77
N LYS A 301 8.24 22.75 28.89
CA LYS A 301 8.88 23.37 30.07
C LYS A 301 8.34 22.65 31.30
N GLN A 302 9.15 21.79 31.91
CA GLN A 302 8.96 21.17 33.23
C GLN A 302 7.49 21.15 33.71
N ALA A 303 6.58 20.58 32.92
CA ALA A 303 5.27 20.28 33.45
C ALA A 303 5.54 19.06 34.32
N LYS A 304 5.60 19.26 35.63
CA LYS A 304 5.39 18.19 36.60
C LYS A 304 4.09 17.51 36.17
N THR A 305 4.21 16.42 35.41
CA THR A 305 3.10 15.56 35.06
C THR A 305 2.51 15.08 36.36
N GLN A 306 1.36 15.64 36.74
CA GLN A 306 0.57 15.11 37.85
C GLN A 306 0.17 13.69 37.48
N LYS A 307 0.42 12.76 38.41
CA LYS A 307 -0.23 11.45 38.38
C LYS A 307 -1.73 11.73 38.43
N VAL A 308 -2.45 11.47 37.35
CA VAL A 308 -3.91 11.49 37.36
C VAL A 308 -4.33 10.21 38.07
N TYR A 309 -4.43 10.28 39.40
CA TYR A 309 -5.28 9.37 40.15
C TYR A 309 -6.72 9.86 40.01
N GLY A 310 -7.65 8.91 39.86
CA GLY A 310 -9.05 9.12 39.51
C GLY A 310 -9.69 10.34 40.17
N GLY A 311 -10.26 11.21 39.35
CA GLY A 311 -11.05 12.33 39.83
C GLY A 311 -12.29 11.82 40.55
N GLN A 312 -12.43 12.23 41.81
CA GLN A 312 -13.72 12.27 42.48
C GLN A 312 -14.65 13.16 41.66
N PHE A 313 -15.77 12.60 41.21
CA PHE A 313 -16.91 13.39 40.77
C PHE A 313 -17.58 13.94 42.03
N ASP A 314 -17.42 15.24 42.29
CA ASP A 314 -18.21 15.95 43.29
C ASP A 314 -19.66 16.04 42.75
N ASP A 315 -20.55 15.27 43.39
CA ASP A 315 -22.00 15.46 43.29
C ASP A 315 -22.35 16.85 43.85
N GLN A 316 -22.49 17.84 42.98
CA GLN A 316 -23.20 19.06 43.33
C GLN A 316 -24.70 18.78 43.33
N GLN A 317 -25.20 18.55 44.55
CA GLN A 317 -26.58 18.83 44.93
C GLN A 317 -26.96 20.24 44.48
N GLU A 318 -27.94 20.36 43.58
CA GLU A 318 -28.83 21.52 43.54
C GLU A 318 -30.22 21.09 43.98
N SER A 319 -30.50 21.37 45.25
CA SER A 319 -31.82 21.60 45.78
C SER A 319 -32.34 22.95 45.27
N LEU A 320 -33.41 22.93 44.46
CA LEU A 320 -34.67 23.71 44.60
C LEU A 320 -35.51 23.58 43.32
#